data_AF-A0A9X0EE12-F1
#
_entry.id   AF-A0A9X0EE12-F1
#
_cell.length_a   1.000
_cell.length_b   1.000
_cell.length_c   1.000
_cell.angle_alpha   90.00
_cell.angle_beta   90.00
_cell.angle_gamma   90.00
#
_symmetry.space_group_name_H-M   'P 1'
#
loop_
_entity.id
_entity.type
_entity.pdbx_description
1 polymer ?
#
loop_
_entity_poly.entity_id
_entity_poly.type
_entity_poly.pdbx_seq_one_letter_code
_entity_poly.pdbx_strand_id
1 'polypeptide(L)'
;MNLMTDAPEPTDNGVIGNQTVGSVEIPPDAGPPLTGELLPNAFRGLATENPRNFGGAQNARIFDAWVNDLVNERDHAKLLAKENQSKLDQALAELHAEKIEIVRLEGGIGHNFRLGLAQRMCTFFSPFLFGIAVDVYKTYPSQSFLIFVFAGGLLLTNFIPSRGKRR
;
A
#
# COMPACT_ATOMS: atom_id res chain seq x y z
N MET A 1 9.18 -23.50 55.90
CA MET A 1 10.14 -22.61 55.20
C MET A 1 10.26 -23.13 53.77
N ASN A 2 10.46 -22.22 52.82
CA ASN A 2 10.47 -22.40 51.36
C ASN A 2 9.10 -22.27 50.67
N LEU A 3 8.71 -21.01 50.45
CA LEU A 3 8.02 -20.58 49.24
C LEU A 3 8.97 -20.82 48.07
N MET A 4 8.72 -21.86 47.26
CA MET A 4 9.29 -21.99 45.93
C MET A 4 8.19 -21.65 44.93
N THR A 5 8.46 -20.55 44.24
CA THR A 5 7.82 -20.02 43.04
C THR A 5 7.47 -21.10 42.03
N ASP A 6 6.18 -21.35 41.84
CA ASP A 6 5.64 -22.17 40.76
C ASP A 6 5.27 -21.24 39.59
N ALA A 7 6.29 -20.61 39.01
CA ALA A 7 6.16 -19.87 37.76
C ALA A 7 6.38 -20.85 36.60
N PRO A 8 5.43 -21.02 35.67
CA PRO A 8 5.57 -21.98 34.59
C PRO A 8 6.72 -21.61 33.66
N GLU A 9 7.44 -22.63 33.17
CA GLU A 9 8.60 -22.44 32.30
C GLU A 9 8.18 -21.79 30.95
N PRO A 10 8.94 -20.80 30.44
CA PRO A 10 8.55 -19.95 29.31
C PRO A 10 8.69 -20.63 27.93
N THR A 11 8.63 -21.95 27.87
CA THR A 11 8.68 -22.73 26.62
C THR A 11 7.48 -23.65 26.43
N ASP A 12 6.52 -23.63 27.36
CA ASP A 12 5.25 -24.34 27.24
C ASP A 12 4.27 -23.52 26.40
N ASN A 13 4.48 -23.55 25.08
CA ASN A 13 3.47 -23.09 24.13
C ASN A 13 2.29 -24.07 24.25
N GLY A 14 1.25 -23.68 25.00
CA GLY A 14 -0.02 -24.40 25.20
C GLY A 14 -0.83 -24.61 23.91
N VAL A 15 -0.22 -25.18 22.88
CA VAL A 15 -0.74 -25.38 21.53
C VAL A 15 -0.57 -26.85 21.14
N ILE A 16 -0.78 -27.77 22.08
CA ILE A 16 -1.01 -29.18 21.75
C ILE A 16 -2.27 -29.63 22.50
N GLY A 17 -3.40 -29.16 21.98
CA GLY A 17 -4.72 -29.76 22.22
C GLY A 17 -5.22 -30.30 20.89
N ASN A 18 -5.36 -31.62 20.77
CA ASN A 18 -6.18 -32.20 19.71
C ASN A 18 -7.63 -31.81 20.01
N GLN A 19 -8.12 -30.76 19.36
CA GLN A 19 -9.56 -30.45 19.37
C GLN A 19 -10.28 -31.56 18.60
N THR A 20 -10.90 -32.48 19.33
CA THR A 20 -11.97 -33.30 18.79
C THR A 20 -13.10 -32.37 18.38
N VAL A 21 -13.42 -32.35 17.09
CA VAL A 21 -14.56 -31.64 16.52
C VAL A 21 -15.80 -32.06 17.32
N GLY A 22 -16.35 -31.13 18.10
CA GLY A 22 -17.61 -31.32 18.80
C GLY A 22 -18.68 -31.76 17.80
N SER A 23 -19.49 -32.73 18.20
CA SER A 23 -20.53 -33.34 17.37
C SER A 23 -21.31 -32.28 16.59
N VAL A 24 -21.45 -32.53 15.29
CA VAL A 24 -22.32 -31.78 14.37
C VAL A 24 -23.78 -32.04 14.76
N GLU A 25 -24.24 -31.37 15.81
CA GLU A 25 -25.65 -31.05 16.03
C GLU A 25 -25.72 -29.55 16.29
N ILE A 26 -25.45 -28.79 15.21
CA ILE A 26 -25.87 -27.39 15.13
C ILE A 26 -27.40 -27.45 15.03
N PRO A 27 -28.16 -26.87 15.97
CA PRO A 27 -29.60 -26.76 15.82
C PRO A 27 -29.92 -26.07 14.49
N PRO A 28 -30.84 -26.59 13.67
CA PRO A 28 -31.18 -25.95 12.41
C PRO A 28 -31.77 -24.57 12.69
N ASP A 29 -31.19 -23.55 12.06
CA ASP A 29 -31.72 -22.19 11.92
C ASP A 29 -32.32 -21.58 13.19
N ALA A 30 -31.45 -21.07 14.08
CA ALA A 30 -31.78 -19.78 14.69
C ALA A 30 -31.82 -18.79 13.52
N GLY A 31 -33.03 -18.49 13.04
CA GLY A 31 -33.27 -17.61 11.90
C GLY A 31 -32.42 -16.32 11.99
N PRO A 32 -32.09 -15.70 10.85
CA PRO A 32 -31.21 -14.54 10.81
C PRO A 32 -31.66 -13.53 11.88
N PRO A 33 -30.74 -12.95 12.67
CA PRO A 33 -31.12 -11.97 13.69
C PRO A 33 -32.00 -10.95 13.00
N LEU A 34 -33.22 -10.74 13.54
CA LEU A 34 -34.24 -9.84 13.00
C LEU A 34 -33.57 -8.50 12.69
N THR A 35 -33.22 -8.30 11.43
CA THR A 35 -32.28 -7.26 11.02
C THR A 35 -33.05 -5.97 10.89
N GLY A 36 -32.59 -4.94 11.61
CA GLY A 36 -32.71 -3.51 11.31
C GLY A 36 -34.09 -2.83 11.34
N GLU A 37 -35.16 -3.48 10.89
CA GLU A 37 -36.49 -2.89 10.69
C GLU A 37 -37.65 -3.74 11.25
N LEU A 38 -37.48 -5.05 11.33
CA LEU A 38 -38.54 -5.95 11.84
C LEU A 38 -38.57 -6.00 13.37
N LEU A 39 -37.42 -5.78 14.00
CA LEU A 39 -37.25 -5.78 15.46
C LEU A 39 -38.06 -4.62 16.10
N PRO A 40 -37.93 -3.35 15.67
CA PRO A 40 -38.78 -2.24 16.13
C PRO A 40 -40.27 -2.53 16.01
N ASN A 41 -40.69 -3.01 14.85
CA ASN A 41 -42.10 -3.22 14.51
C ASN A 41 -42.71 -4.40 15.29
N ALA A 42 -41.94 -5.48 15.49
CA ALA A 42 -42.35 -6.61 16.31
C ALA A 42 -42.50 -6.22 17.79
N PHE A 43 -41.58 -5.43 18.33
CA PHE A 43 -41.69 -4.95 19.72
C PHE A 43 -42.83 -3.95 19.93
N ARG A 44 -43.10 -3.11 18.94
CA ARG A 44 -44.28 -2.22 18.94
C ARG A 44 -45.59 -3.00 18.92
N GLY A 45 -45.65 -4.11 18.17
CA GLY A 45 -46.76 -5.06 18.17
C GLY A 45 -46.96 -5.75 19.51
N LEU A 46 -45.88 -6.23 20.13
CA LEU A 46 -45.90 -6.87 21.46
C LEU A 46 -46.36 -5.94 22.58
N ALA A 47 -45.93 -4.67 22.55
CA ALA A 47 -46.35 -3.66 23.53
C ALA A 47 -47.83 -3.24 23.37
N THR A 48 -48.38 -3.35 22.15
CA THR A 48 -49.79 -3.05 21.87
C THR A 48 -50.71 -4.24 22.18
N GLU A 49 -50.26 -5.48 22.00
CA GLU A 49 -51.04 -6.69 22.32
C GLU A 49 -51.11 -7.01 23.83
N ASN A 50 -50.10 -6.65 24.64
CA ASN A 50 -50.09 -6.94 26.09
C ASN A 50 -49.86 -5.68 26.98
N PRO A 51 -50.78 -4.69 26.95
CA PRO A 51 -50.60 -3.42 27.66
C PRO A 51 -50.64 -3.53 29.19
N ARG A 52 -51.25 -4.61 29.73
CA ARG A 52 -51.41 -4.85 31.17
C ARG A 52 -50.15 -5.39 31.87
N ASN A 53 -49.28 -6.10 31.14
CA ASN A 53 -48.09 -6.73 31.73
C ASN A 53 -46.82 -5.89 31.58
N PHE A 54 -46.83 -4.92 30.65
CA PHE A 54 -45.68 -4.05 30.36
C PHE A 54 -45.81 -2.62 30.91
N GLY A 55 -46.80 -2.34 31.76
CA GLY A 55 -46.93 -1.03 32.43
C GLY A 55 -47.49 0.11 31.55
N GLY A 56 -48.29 -0.21 30.53
CA GLY A 56 -49.08 0.75 29.77
C GLY A 56 -48.32 1.63 28.77
N ALA A 57 -49.07 2.56 28.13
CA ALA A 57 -48.63 3.40 27.00
C ALA A 57 -47.38 4.27 27.25
N GLN A 58 -46.99 4.44 28.51
CA GLN A 58 -45.82 5.24 28.90
C GLN A 58 -44.51 4.48 28.66
N ASN A 59 -44.47 3.18 28.99
CA ASN A 59 -43.29 2.35 28.75
C ASN A 59 -43.09 2.09 27.25
N ALA A 60 -44.17 1.92 26.48
CA ALA A 60 -44.10 1.80 25.01
C ALA A 60 -43.43 3.01 24.35
N ARG A 61 -43.64 4.23 24.86
CA ARG A 61 -42.98 5.45 24.35
C ARG A 61 -41.50 5.50 24.69
N ILE A 62 -41.10 5.01 25.87
CA ILE A 62 -39.69 4.92 26.28
C ILE A 62 -38.96 3.91 25.39
N PHE A 63 -39.59 2.77 25.11
CA PHE A 63 -39.03 1.78 24.18
C PHE A 63 -38.96 2.31 22.74
N ASP A 64 -40.00 2.97 22.23
CA ASP A 64 -39.95 3.61 20.92
C ASP A 64 -38.84 4.66 20.84
N ALA A 65 -38.64 5.46 21.90
CA ALA A 65 -37.55 6.43 21.97
C ALA A 65 -36.18 5.75 21.94
N TRP A 66 -36.00 4.67 22.71
CA TRP A 66 -34.76 3.90 22.75
C TRP A 66 -34.44 3.21 21.40
N VAL A 67 -35.45 2.65 20.74
CA VAL A 67 -35.29 2.05 19.42
C VAL A 67 -34.91 3.10 18.38
N ASN A 68 -35.55 4.27 18.41
CA ASN A 68 -35.16 5.38 17.53
C ASN A 68 -33.74 5.86 17.80
N ASP A 69 -33.31 5.89 19.07
CA ASP A 69 -31.95 6.25 19.45
C ASP A 69 -30.93 5.24 18.90
N LEU A 70 -31.18 3.94 19.04
CA LEU A 70 -30.35 2.88 18.45
C LEU A 70 -30.31 2.93 16.92
N VAL A 71 -31.41 3.27 16.27
CA VAL A 71 -31.47 3.46 14.81
C VAL A 71 -30.59 4.66 14.40
N ASN A 72 -30.67 5.76 15.14
CA ASN A 72 -29.84 6.93 14.90
C ASN A 72 -28.35 6.63 15.12
N GLU A 73 -27.99 5.92 16.19
CA GLU A 73 -26.62 5.48 16.45
C GLU A 73 -26.08 4.58 15.35
N ARG A 74 -26.90 3.62 14.87
CA ARG A 74 -26.54 2.75 13.75
C ARG A 74 -26.29 3.56 12.48
N ASP A 75 -27.15 4.52 12.18
CA ASP A 75 -27.01 5.32 10.96
C ASP A 75 -25.81 6.28 11.05
N HIS A 76 -25.53 6.81 12.24
CA HIS A 76 -24.31 7.57 12.51
C HIS A 76 -23.05 6.69 12.35
N ALA A 77 -23.05 5.46 12.90
CA ALA A 77 -21.96 4.52 12.74
C ALA A 77 -21.73 4.13 11.27
N LYS A 78 -22.81 3.97 10.48
CA LYS A 78 -22.72 3.72 9.03
C LYS A 78 -22.11 4.91 8.29
N LEU A 79 -22.48 6.14 8.66
CA LEU A 79 -21.89 7.35 8.08
C LEU A 79 -20.40 7.43 8.37
N LEU A 80 -19.99 7.20 9.63
CA LEU A 80 -18.58 7.15 10.02
C LEU A 80 -17.81 6.04 9.29
N ALA A 81 -18.40 4.86 9.15
CA ALA A 81 -17.79 3.76 8.41
C ALA A 81 -17.56 4.13 6.94
N LYS A 82 -18.54 4.78 6.30
CA LYS A 82 -18.44 5.24 4.91
C LYS A 82 -17.39 6.35 4.76
N GLU A 83 -17.32 7.28 5.70
CA GLU A 83 -16.31 8.34 5.71
C GLU A 83 -14.90 7.75 5.85
N ASN A 84 -14.71 6.82 6.80
CA ASN A 84 -13.43 6.16 6.99
C ASN A 84 -13.03 5.32 5.78
N GLN A 85 -13.98 4.63 5.15
CA GLN A 85 -13.73 3.90 3.90
C GLN A 85 -13.28 4.85 2.79
N SER A 86 -13.94 6.00 2.63
CA SER A 86 -13.52 7.02 1.66
C SER A 86 -12.11 7.55 1.93
N LYS A 87 -11.74 7.75 3.21
CA LYS A 87 -10.38 8.17 3.59
C LYS A 87 -9.34 7.10 3.28
N LEU A 88 -9.68 5.82 3.51
CA LEU A 88 -8.80 4.69 3.16
C LEU A 88 -8.60 4.60 1.64
N ASP A 89 -9.66 4.75 0.86
CA ASP A 89 -9.58 4.71 -0.60
C ASP A 89 -8.72 5.87 -1.14
N GLN A 90 -8.86 7.06 -0.55
CA GLN A 90 -8.01 8.20 -0.90
C GLN A 90 -6.54 7.96 -0.54
N ALA A 91 -6.25 7.47 0.67
CA ALA A 91 -4.89 7.16 1.10
C ALA A 91 -4.24 6.06 0.22
N LEU A 92 -5.03 5.06 -0.19
CA LEU A 92 -4.57 4.04 -1.13
C LEU A 92 -4.24 4.63 -2.50
N ALA A 93 -5.08 5.53 -3.02
CA ALA A 93 -4.82 6.20 -4.30
C ALA A 93 -3.53 7.05 -4.24
N GLU A 94 -3.31 7.78 -3.14
CA GLU A 94 -2.09 8.55 -2.90
C GLU A 94 -0.85 7.65 -2.84
N LEU A 95 -0.93 6.53 -2.12
CA LEU A 95 0.16 5.55 -2.03
C LEU A 95 0.48 4.91 -3.40
N HIS A 96 -0.54 4.67 -4.23
CA HIS A 96 -0.34 4.20 -5.60
C HIS A 96 0.35 5.24 -6.48
N ALA A 97 -0.03 6.52 -6.37
CA ALA A 97 0.63 7.60 -7.09
C ALA A 97 2.11 7.74 -6.69
N GLU A 98 2.41 7.69 -5.39
CA GLU A 98 3.78 7.75 -4.88
C GLU A 98 4.63 6.57 -5.37
N LYS A 99 4.08 5.34 -5.36
CA LYS A 99 4.78 4.17 -5.92
C LYS A 99 5.13 4.34 -7.40
N ILE A 100 4.23 4.90 -8.20
CA ILE A 100 4.48 5.17 -9.61
C ILE A 100 5.61 6.21 -9.77
N GLU A 101 5.62 7.23 -8.91
CA GLU A 101 6.67 8.25 -8.91
C GLU A 101 8.04 7.66 -8.55
N ILE A 102 8.11 6.80 -7.53
CA ILE A 102 9.34 6.08 -7.16
C ILE A 102 9.86 5.25 -8.34
N VAL A 103 9.00 4.43 -8.97
CA VAL A 103 9.40 3.61 -10.12
C VAL A 103 9.91 4.49 -11.27
N ARG A 104 9.27 5.65 -11.50
CA ARG A 104 9.70 6.61 -12.52
C ARG A 104 11.05 7.23 -12.19
N LEU A 105 11.27 7.61 -10.94
CA LEU A 105 12.54 8.16 -10.45
C LEU A 105 13.66 7.13 -10.54
N GLU A 106 13.42 5.90 -10.10
CA GLU A 106 14.38 4.79 -10.21
C GLU A 106 14.75 4.49 -11.66
N GLY A 107 13.76 4.46 -12.56
CA GLY A 107 13.99 4.33 -14.01
C GLY A 107 14.86 5.47 -14.57
N GLY A 108 14.61 6.70 -14.11
CA GLY A 108 15.42 7.87 -14.48
C GLY A 108 16.85 7.81 -13.95
N ILE A 109 17.04 7.41 -12.69
CA ILE A 109 18.37 7.26 -12.06
C ILE A 109 19.19 6.21 -12.78
N GLY A 110 18.61 5.05 -13.11
CA GLY A 110 19.30 3.99 -13.84
C GLY A 110 19.76 4.44 -15.24
N HIS A 111 18.91 5.15 -15.97
CA HIS A 111 19.27 5.70 -17.28
C HIS A 111 20.36 6.76 -17.18
N ASN A 112 20.23 7.72 -16.26
CA ASN A 112 21.21 8.79 -16.05
C ASN A 112 22.56 8.23 -15.56
N PHE A 113 22.55 7.18 -14.73
CA PHE A 113 23.77 6.52 -14.28
C PHE A 113 24.50 5.84 -15.44
N ARG A 114 23.79 5.07 -16.28
CA ARG A 114 24.39 4.41 -17.46
C ARG A 114 24.93 5.43 -18.46
N LEU A 115 24.18 6.50 -18.71
CA LEU A 115 24.58 7.55 -19.65
C LEU A 115 25.76 8.35 -19.11
N GLY A 116 25.77 8.66 -17.81
CA GLY A 116 26.90 9.29 -17.12
C GLY A 116 28.14 8.41 -17.08
N LEU A 117 28.01 7.10 -16.86
CA LEU A 117 29.10 6.13 -16.93
C LEU A 117 29.68 6.05 -18.35
N ALA A 118 28.82 5.91 -19.36
CA ALA A 118 29.22 5.88 -20.76
C ALA A 118 29.96 7.16 -21.17
N GLN A 119 29.47 8.33 -20.74
CA GLN A 119 30.14 9.60 -20.99
C GLN A 119 31.53 9.63 -20.32
N ARG A 120 31.64 9.26 -19.04
CA ARG A 120 32.92 9.22 -18.33
C ARG A 120 33.92 8.28 -19.01
N MET A 121 33.49 7.10 -19.45
CA MET A 121 34.32 6.16 -20.20
C MET A 121 34.76 6.78 -21.54
N CYS A 122 33.83 7.39 -22.27
CA CYS A 122 34.13 8.06 -23.54
C CYS A 122 35.15 9.19 -23.38
N THR A 123 34.99 10.02 -22.34
CA THR A 123 35.92 11.11 -22.03
C THR A 123 37.29 10.58 -21.61
N PHE A 124 37.35 9.47 -20.86
CA PHE A 124 38.61 8.86 -20.43
C PHE A 124 39.37 8.19 -21.59
N PHE A 125 38.67 7.47 -22.48
CA PHE A 125 39.30 6.74 -23.57
C PHE A 125 39.57 7.61 -24.82
N SER A 126 38.87 8.74 -25.02
CA SER A 126 39.07 9.55 -26.23
C SER A 126 40.49 10.06 -26.45
N PRO A 127 41.26 10.53 -25.42
CA PRO A 127 42.62 11.00 -25.63
C PRO A 127 43.57 9.85 -25.97
N PHE A 128 43.35 8.67 -25.39
CA PHE A 128 44.13 7.47 -25.67
C PHE A 128 43.93 7.00 -27.11
N LEU A 129 42.67 6.89 -27.57
CA LEU A 129 42.35 6.54 -28.96
C LEU A 129 42.87 7.59 -29.95
N PHE A 130 42.78 8.87 -29.60
CA PHE A 130 43.34 9.94 -30.43
C PHE A 130 44.87 9.83 -30.55
N GLY A 131 45.58 9.51 -29.45
CA GLY A 131 47.02 9.25 -29.47
C GLY A 131 47.41 8.12 -30.43
N ILE A 132 46.69 6.99 -30.38
CA ILE A 132 46.88 5.87 -31.33
C ILE A 132 46.58 6.31 -32.76
N ALA A 133 45.49 7.04 -32.97
CA ALA A 133 45.11 7.52 -34.30
C ALA A 133 46.17 8.46 -34.90
N VAL A 134 46.78 9.34 -34.09
CA VAL A 134 47.92 10.19 -34.50
C VAL A 134 49.11 9.34 -34.94
N ASP A 135 49.44 8.28 -34.19
CA ASP A 135 50.59 7.42 -34.48
C ASP A 135 50.40 6.61 -35.77
N VAL A 136 49.19 6.07 -35.97
CA VAL A 136 48.81 5.39 -37.22
C VAL A 136 48.79 6.37 -38.41
N TYR A 137 48.32 7.60 -38.18
CA TYR A 137 48.30 8.64 -39.23
C TYR A 137 49.69 9.03 -39.73
N LYS A 138 50.68 9.07 -38.83
CA LYS A 138 52.07 9.29 -39.22
C LYS A 138 52.62 8.15 -40.10
N THR A 139 52.16 6.92 -39.87
CA THR A 139 52.67 5.73 -40.56
C THR A 139 52.00 5.55 -41.93
N TYR A 140 50.68 5.73 -42.02
CA TYR A 140 49.89 5.49 -43.24
C TYR A 140 48.83 6.58 -43.49
N PRO A 141 49.23 7.79 -43.92
CA PRO A 141 48.35 8.96 -43.94
C PRO A 141 47.13 8.80 -44.86
N SER A 142 47.29 8.14 -46.00
CA SER A 142 46.22 7.94 -46.99
C SER A 142 45.16 6.92 -46.57
N GLN A 143 45.51 5.91 -45.76
CA GLN A 143 44.57 4.86 -45.31
C GLN A 143 43.90 5.19 -43.97
N SER A 144 44.54 6.01 -43.14
CA SER A 144 44.12 6.27 -41.75
C SER A 144 43.47 7.63 -41.54
N PHE A 145 43.34 8.45 -42.59
CA PHE A 145 42.70 9.77 -42.52
C PHE A 145 41.29 9.71 -41.89
N LEU A 146 40.48 8.72 -42.26
CA LEU A 146 39.12 8.56 -41.70
C LEU A 146 39.14 8.29 -40.19
N ILE A 147 40.08 7.46 -39.73
CA ILE A 147 40.23 7.11 -38.31
C ILE A 147 40.68 8.34 -37.52
N PHE A 148 41.60 9.13 -38.07
CA PHE A 148 42.07 10.37 -37.46
C PHE A 148 40.95 11.42 -37.32
N VAL A 149 40.14 11.62 -38.38
CA VAL A 149 39.00 12.54 -38.34
C VAL A 149 37.95 12.07 -37.33
N PHE A 150 37.67 10.77 -37.27
CA PHE A 150 36.69 10.22 -36.34
C PHE A 150 37.15 10.37 -34.88
N ALA A 151 38.42 10.07 -34.60
CA ALA A 151 39.01 10.26 -33.27
C ALA A 151 39.06 11.74 -32.85
N GLY A 152 39.41 12.64 -33.78
CA GLY A 152 39.38 14.08 -33.53
C GLY A 152 37.97 14.62 -33.28
N GLY A 153 36.98 14.13 -34.02
CA GLY A 153 35.56 14.43 -33.78
C GLY A 153 35.10 13.96 -32.40
N LEU A 154 35.45 12.73 -32.01
CA LEU A 154 35.16 12.18 -30.69
C LEU A 154 35.77 13.02 -29.55
N LEU A 155 37.00 13.50 -29.73
CA LEU A 155 37.67 14.35 -28.76
C LEU A 155 36.99 15.73 -28.66
N LEU A 156 36.66 16.35 -29.80
CA LEU A 156 35.92 17.62 -29.83
C LEU A 156 34.55 17.52 -29.15
N THR A 157 33.79 16.45 -29.43
CA THR A 157 32.47 16.26 -28.79
C THR A 157 32.57 16.02 -27.29
N ASN A 158 33.68 15.48 -26.78
CA ASN A 158 33.92 15.32 -25.33
C ASN A 158 34.37 16.63 -24.66
N PHE A 159 35.13 17.47 -25.36
CA PHE A 159 35.70 18.71 -24.79
C PHE A 159 34.82 19.96 -24.98
N ILE A 160 33.80 19.92 -25.84
CA ILE A 160 32.77 20.96 -25.89
C ILE A 160 31.78 20.66 -24.76
N PRO A 161 31.82 21.37 -23.62
CA PRO A 161 30.81 21.17 -22.59
C PRO A 161 29.46 21.49 -23.21
N SER A 162 28.51 20.55 -23.16
CA SER A 162 27.11 20.83 -23.49
C SER A 162 26.54 21.75 -22.39
N ARG A 163 26.95 23.02 -22.40
CA ARG A 163 26.33 24.10 -21.65
C ARG A 163 24.92 24.26 -22.19
N GLY A 164 23.94 23.56 -21.63
CA GLY A 164 22.56 23.78 -22.08
C GLY A 164 21.46 22.79 -21.70
N LYS A 165 21.67 21.80 -20.83
CA LYS A 165 20.56 20.99 -20.32
C LYS A 165 20.62 20.82 -18.80
N ARG A 166 20.54 21.94 -18.10
CA ARG A 166 19.91 21.99 -16.77
C ARG A 166 18.55 22.64 -16.94
N ARG A 167 17.51 21.82 -17.06
CA ARG A 167 16.15 22.10 -16.59
C ARG A 167 15.55 20.77 -16.19
#